data_AF-A0A3B8TZM7-F1
#
_entry.id   AF-A0A3B8TZM7-F1
#
_cell.length_a   1.000
_cell.length_b   1.000
_cell.length_c   1.000
_cell.angle_alpha   90.00
_cell.angle_beta   90.00
_cell.angle_gamma   90.00
#
_symmetry.space_group_name_H-M   'P 1'
#
loop_
_entity.id
_entity.type
_entity.pdbx_description
1 polymer ?
#
loop_
_entity_poly.entity_id
_entity_poly.type
_entity_poly.pdbx_seq_one_letter_code
_entity_poly.pdbx_strand_id
1 'polypeptide(L)'
;MKLQKAVKDETLFVALGSVILTVLMVIVFFALNRAFPDKVPMDASVLIGAIGGCAVAVGNFFFMALTVQKVAGIENYEQAYRSMQISYRYRTFLQLIWCVLCMVLKFINPVAGMLPLLWPSLLIKGKGIISGVKN
;
A
#
# COMPACT_ATOMS: atom_id res chain seq x y z
N MET A 1 -3.23 10.79 21.17
CA MET A 1 -1.86 10.87 20.63
C MET A 1 -1.80 11.99 19.61
N LYS A 2 -0.90 12.97 19.77
CA LYS A 2 -0.65 13.95 18.71
C LYS A 2 0.14 13.24 17.61
N LEU A 3 -0.42 13.18 16.40
CA LEU A 3 0.26 12.58 15.26
C LEU A 3 1.50 13.43 14.95
N GLN A 4 2.69 12.85 15.10
CA GLN A 4 3.96 13.53 14.81
C GLN A 4 3.97 14.05 13.38
N LYS A 5 4.47 15.28 13.20
CA LYS A 5 4.49 15.95 11.89
C LYS A 5 5.20 15.11 10.81
N ALA A 6 6.33 14.47 11.17
CA ALA A 6 7.07 13.58 10.29
C ALA A 6 6.22 12.45 9.70
N VAL A 7 5.39 11.80 10.51
CA VAL A 7 4.54 10.70 10.04
C VAL A 7 3.32 11.18 9.26
N LYS A 8 2.79 12.37 9.56
CA LYS A 8 1.80 12.99 8.68
C LYS A 8 2.39 13.19 7.30
N ASP A 9 3.56 13.79 7.22
CA ASP A 9 4.21 14.13 5.95
C ASP A 9 4.60 12.86 5.17
N GLU A 10 5.09 11.82 5.84
CA GLU A 10 5.41 10.53 5.22
C GLU A 10 4.15 9.75 4.78
N THR A 11 3.12 9.69 5.63
CA THR A 11 1.85 9.05 5.27
C THR A 11 1.21 9.74 4.09
N LEU A 12 1.23 11.08 4.06
CA LEU A 12 0.65 11.86 2.99
C LEU A 12 1.43 11.68 1.69
N PHE A 13 2.77 11.66 1.74
CA PHE A 13 3.60 11.33 0.59
C PHE A 13 3.30 9.94 0.03
N VAL A 14 3.24 8.93 0.90
CA VAL A 14 2.96 7.55 0.50
C VAL A 14 1.53 7.40 -0.02
N ALA A 15 0.56 8.05 0.61
CA ALA A 15 -0.84 8.04 0.17
C ALA A 15 -0.98 8.66 -1.22
N LEU A 16 -0.46 9.88 -1.42
CA LEU A 16 -0.51 10.56 -2.71
C LEU A 16 0.26 9.79 -3.78
N GLY A 17 1.47 9.33 -3.49
CA GLY A 17 2.25 8.53 -4.42
C GLY A 17 1.53 7.23 -4.80
N SER A 18 0.87 6.57 -3.85
CA SER A 18 0.13 5.32 -4.12
C SER A 18 -1.11 5.58 -4.97
N VAL A 19 -1.79 6.71 -4.79
CA VAL A 19 -2.89 7.12 -5.66
C VAL A 19 -2.38 7.40 -7.08
N ILE A 20 -1.27 8.13 -7.23
CA ILE A 20 -0.67 8.43 -8.55
C ILE A 20 -0.26 7.14 -9.26
N LEU A 21 0.43 6.21 -8.58
CA LEU A 21 0.81 4.92 -9.15
C LEU A 21 -0.40 4.05 -9.50
N THR A 22 -1.46 4.10 -8.70
CA THR A 22 -2.72 3.41 -9.01
C THR A 22 -3.38 3.99 -10.26
N VAL A 23 -3.42 5.31 -10.42
CA VAL A 23 -3.95 5.96 -11.62
C VAL A 23 -3.11 5.60 -12.86
N LEU A 24 -1.78 5.62 -12.74
CA LEU A 24 -0.87 5.20 -13.81
C LEU A 24 -1.11 3.73 -14.20
N MET A 25 -1.31 2.84 -13.23
CA MET A 25 -1.67 1.45 -13.48
C MET A 25 -2.98 1.36 -14.30
N VAL A 26 -4.02 2.10 -13.92
CA VAL A 26 -5.29 2.12 -14.67
C VAL A 26 -5.09 2.61 -16.10
N ILE A 27 -4.27 3.64 -16.33
CA ILE A 27 -3.92 4.13 -17.67
C ILE A 27 -3.21 3.06 -18.49
N VAL A 28 -2.28 2.32 -17.88
CA VAL A 28 -1.57 1.21 -18.55
C VAL A 28 -2.54 0.07 -18.89
N PHE A 29 -3.44 -0.30 -17.98
CA PHE A 29 -4.49 -1.28 -18.25
C PHE A 29 -5.40 -0.84 -19.39
N PHE A 30 -5.74 0.45 -19.47
CA PHE A 30 -6.52 1.00 -20.57
C PHE A 30 -5.80 0.89 -21.92
N ALA A 31 -4.52 1.29 -21.96
CA ALA A 31 -3.70 1.20 -23.16
C ALA A 31 -3.52 -0.26 -23.62
N LEU A 32 -3.29 -1.18 -22.67
CA LEU A 32 -3.17 -2.61 -22.95
C LEU A 32 -4.48 -3.21 -23.45
N ASN A 33 -5.63 -2.84 -22.88
CA ASN A 33 -6.94 -3.27 -23.39
C ASN A 33 -7.17 -2.77 -24.83
N ARG A 34 -6.71 -1.57 -25.17
CA ARG A 34 -6.82 -1.04 -26.54
C ARG A 34 -5.94 -1.81 -27.54
N ALA A 35 -4.81 -2.36 -27.10
CA ALA A 35 -3.92 -3.18 -27.93
C ALA A 35 -4.33 -4.66 -27.97
N PHE A 36 -4.88 -5.19 -26.87
CA PHE A 36 -5.24 -6.59 -26.69
C PHE A 36 -6.57 -6.73 -25.93
N PRO A 37 -7.71 -6.42 -26.57
CA PRO A 37 -9.02 -6.40 -25.91
C PRO A 37 -9.45 -7.77 -25.39
N ASP A 38 -9.04 -8.86 -26.06
CA ASP A 38 -9.40 -10.23 -25.65
C ASP A 38 -8.63 -10.73 -24.41
N LYS A 39 -7.53 -10.07 -24.03
CA LYS A 39 -6.63 -10.54 -22.95
C LYS A 39 -6.65 -9.66 -21.71
N VAL A 40 -7.07 -8.40 -21.82
CA VAL A 40 -7.00 -7.44 -20.71
C VAL A 40 -8.39 -6.86 -20.48
N PRO A 41 -9.19 -7.43 -19.55
CA PRO A 41 -10.52 -6.89 -19.27
C PRO A 41 -10.37 -5.52 -18.61
N MET A 42 -10.80 -4.46 -19.29
CA MET A 42 -10.93 -3.12 -18.71
C MET A 42 -12.39 -2.86 -18.33
N ASP A 43 -12.85 -3.56 -17.31
CA ASP A 43 -14.19 -3.40 -16.75
C ASP A 43 -14.16 -2.62 -15.43
N ALA A 44 -15.33 -2.31 -14.88
CA ALA A 44 -15.50 -1.73 -13.55
C ALA A 44 -14.76 -2.52 -12.45
N SER A 45 -14.50 -3.81 -12.67
CA SER A 45 -13.74 -4.67 -11.77
C SER A 45 -12.27 -4.26 -11.60
N VAL A 46 -11.66 -3.64 -12.62
CA VAL A 46 -10.30 -3.10 -12.56
C VAL A 46 -10.28 -1.85 -11.70
N LEU A 47 -11.26 -0.95 -11.84
CA LEU A 47 -11.40 0.25 -11.03
C LEU A 47 -11.67 -0.09 -9.56
N ILE A 48 -12.59 -1.03 -9.29
CA ILE A 48 -12.90 -1.47 -7.93
C ILE A 48 -11.67 -2.12 -7.29
N GLY A 49 -10.95 -2.97 -8.04
CA GLY A 49 -9.70 -3.57 -7.59
C GLY A 49 -8.62 -2.53 -7.31
N ALA A 50 -8.41 -1.59 -8.22
CA ALA A 50 -7.42 -0.53 -8.09
C ALA A 50 -7.69 0.36 -6.86
N ILE A 51 -8.94 0.81 -6.68
CA ILE A 51 -9.34 1.65 -5.54
C ILE A 51 -9.23 0.86 -4.23
N GLY A 52 -9.78 -0.36 -4.19
CA GLY A 52 -9.74 -1.21 -3.00
C GLY A 52 -8.31 -1.57 -2.58
N GLY A 53 -7.48 -1.96 -3.55
CA GLY A 53 -6.07 -2.28 -3.33
C GLY A 53 -5.31 -1.07 -2.84
N CYS A 54 -5.53 0.11 -3.42
CA CYS A 54 -4.90 1.35 -2.98
C CYS A 54 -5.32 1.72 -1.54
N ALA A 55 -6.61 1.59 -1.21
CA ALA A 55 -7.12 1.86 0.14
C ALA A 55 -6.48 0.92 1.18
N VAL A 56 -6.40 -0.37 0.89
CA VAL A 56 -5.75 -1.35 1.78
C VAL A 56 -4.25 -1.07 1.90
N ALA A 57 -3.57 -0.75 0.80
CA ALA A 57 -2.14 -0.43 0.81
C ALA A 57 -1.82 0.80 1.67
N VAL A 58 -2.56 1.90 1.47
CA VAL A 58 -2.38 3.14 2.23
C VAL A 58 -2.78 2.97 3.69
N GLY A 59 -3.89 2.26 3.97
CA GLY A 59 -4.30 1.94 5.33
C GLY A 59 -3.25 1.10 6.07
N ASN A 60 -2.70 0.07 5.41
CA ASN A 60 -1.67 -0.78 5.99
C ASN A 60 -0.38 -0.01 6.32
N PHE A 61 0.01 0.92 5.44
CA PHE A 61 1.12 1.84 5.69
C PHE A 61 0.82 2.78 6.85
N PHE A 62 -0.38 3.35 6.91
CA PHE A 62 -0.76 4.26 7.99
C PHE A 62 -0.71 3.57 9.37
N PHE A 63 -1.22 2.35 9.49
CA PHE A 63 -1.10 1.56 10.73
C PHE A 63 0.35 1.29 11.12
N MET A 64 1.22 1.02 10.14
CA MET A 64 2.66 0.91 10.40
C MET A 64 3.21 2.21 10.97
N ALA A 65 2.92 3.34 10.33
CA ALA A 65 3.45 4.64 10.72
C ALA A 65 2.99 5.06 12.13
N LEU A 66 1.73 4.78 12.48
CA LEU A 66 1.20 4.93 13.84
C LEU A 66 1.90 4.03 14.86
N THR A 67 2.19 2.78 14.49
CA THR A 67 2.90 1.85 15.38
C THR A 67 4.32 2.36 15.65
N VAL A 68 5.04 2.81 14.62
CA VAL A 68 6.41 3.35 14.79
C VAL A 68 6.42 4.55 15.73
N GLN A 69 5.47 5.48 15.60
CA GLN A 69 5.33 6.58 16.56
C GLN A 69 5.08 6.09 17.98
N LYS A 70 4.17 5.12 18.13
CA LYS A 70 3.82 4.58 19.44
C LYS A 70 5.01 3.91 20.10
N VAL A 71 5.80 3.17 19.33
CA VAL A 71 6.98 2.45 19.80
C VAL A 71 8.15 3.40 20.13
N ALA A 72 8.30 4.50 19.38
CA ALA A 72 9.34 5.49 19.65
C ALA A 72 9.22 6.17 21.03
N GLY A 73 8.03 6.12 21.66
CA GLY A 73 7.80 6.62 23.02
C GLY A 73 7.93 5.58 24.13
N ILE A 74 8.29 4.33 23.83
CA ILE A 74 8.43 3.26 24.83
C ILE A 74 9.92 3.13 25.21
N GLU A 75 10.24 3.38 26.47
CA GLU A 75 11.62 3.24 27.00
C GLU A 75 12.05 1.77 27.18
N ASN A 76 11.09 0.87 27.38
CA ASN A 76 11.33 -0.56 27.52
C ASN A 76 11.45 -1.26 26.15
N TYR A 77 12.68 -1.69 25.82
CA TYR A 77 13.00 -2.36 24.56
C TYR A 77 12.17 -3.62 24.28
N GLU A 78 11.89 -4.45 25.29
CA GLU A 78 11.16 -5.70 25.11
C GLU A 78 9.69 -5.44 24.76
N GLN A 79 9.10 -4.42 25.39
CA GLN A 79 7.74 -3.98 25.10
C GLN A 79 7.63 -3.30 23.72
N ALA A 80 8.63 -2.50 23.35
CA ALA A 80 8.78 -1.91 22.02
C ALA A 80 8.85 -2.97 20.92
N TYR A 81 9.70 -3.99 21.12
CA TYR A 81 9.87 -5.10 20.18
C TYR A 81 8.59 -5.91 19.99
N ARG A 82 7.92 -6.27 21.09
CA ARG A 82 6.66 -7.02 21.05
C ARG A 82 5.54 -6.24 20.34
N SER A 83 5.47 -4.93 20.55
CA SER A 83 4.49 -4.07 19.87
C SER A 83 4.76 -4.00 18.36
N MET A 84 6.03 -3.92 17.93
CA MET A 84 6.41 -4.01 16.51
C MET A 84 6.05 -5.36 15.89
N GLN A 85 6.32 -6.49 16.57
CA GLN A 85 5.98 -7.82 16.07
C GLN A 85 4.47 -7.99 15.87
N ILE A 86 3.68 -7.53 16.83
CA ILE A 86 2.21 -7.61 16.75
C ILE A 86 1.72 -6.78 15.55
N SER A 87 2.20 -5.56 15.38
CA SER A 87 1.86 -4.73 14.22
C SER A 87 2.24 -5.40 12.90
N TYR A 88 3.43 -6.01 12.81
CA TYR A 88 3.83 -6.76 11.61
C TYR A 88 2.85 -7.90 11.30
N ARG A 89 2.47 -8.70 12.30
CA ARG A 89 1.52 -9.81 12.12
C ARG A 89 0.14 -9.35 11.64
N TYR A 90 -0.42 -8.30 12.24
CA TYR A 90 -1.71 -7.75 11.81
C TYR A 90 -1.67 -7.23 10.38
N ARG A 91 -0.59 -6.53 10.01
CA ARG A 91 -0.41 -5.99 8.65
C ARG A 91 -0.33 -7.10 7.60
N THR A 92 0.47 -8.13 7.86
CA THR A 92 0.56 -9.30 6.96
C THR A 92 -0.77 -10.03 6.87
N PHE A 93 -1.49 -10.17 7.98
CA PHE A 93 -2.79 -10.82 7.99
C PHE A 93 -3.85 -10.05 7.18
N LEU A 94 -3.91 -8.72 7.33
CA LEU A 94 -4.80 -7.87 6.54
C LEU A 94 -4.49 -7.93 5.04
N GLN A 95 -3.20 -7.93 4.67
CA GLN A 95 -2.80 -8.09 3.28
C GLN A 95 -3.17 -9.47 2.72
N LEU A 96 -2.98 -10.54 3.50
CA LEU A 96 -3.38 -11.89 3.09
C LEU A 96 -4.89 -12.01 2.89
N ILE A 97 -5.69 -11.45 3.82
CA ILE A 97 -7.15 -11.40 3.65
C ILE A 97 -7.51 -10.68 2.36
N TRP A 98 -6.90 -9.51 2.10
CA TRP A 98 -7.18 -8.77 0.87
C TRP A 98 -6.79 -9.55 -0.40
N CYS A 99 -5.64 -10.23 -0.41
CA CYS A 99 -5.24 -11.09 -1.53
C CYS A 99 -6.24 -12.22 -1.76
N VAL A 100 -6.72 -12.88 -0.70
CA VAL A 100 -7.75 -13.93 -0.81
C VAL A 100 -9.05 -13.34 -1.35
N LEU A 101 -9.49 -12.17 -0.85
CA LEU A 101 -10.68 -11.48 -1.36
C LEU A 101 -10.54 -11.12 -2.85
N CYS A 102 -9.37 -10.66 -3.29
CA CYS A 102 -9.11 -10.37 -4.70
C CYS A 102 -9.21 -11.61 -5.60
N MET A 103 -8.91 -12.81 -5.09
CA MET A 103 -9.02 -14.06 -5.86
C MET A 103 -10.45 -14.63 -5.84
N VAL A 104 -11.18 -14.47 -4.74
CA VAL A 104 -12.52 -15.06 -4.56
C VAL A 104 -13.63 -14.18 -5.17
N LEU A 105 -13.47 -12.86 -5.11
CA LEU A 105 -14.49 -11.92 -5.57
C LEU A 105 -14.38 -11.72 -7.08
N LYS A 106 -15.33 -12.31 -7.83
CA LYS A 106 -15.40 -12.23 -9.30
C LYS A 106 -15.55 -10.80 -9.85
N PHE A 107 -15.90 -9.83 -9.01
CA PHE A 107 -16.01 -8.42 -9.38
C PHE A 107 -14.71 -7.63 -9.15
N ILE A 108 -13.65 -8.25 -8.62
CA ILE A 108 -12.33 -7.63 -8.45
C ILE A 108 -11.38 -8.26 -9.46
N ASN A 109 -10.71 -7.43 -10.27
CA ASN A 109 -9.59 -7.94 -11.05
C ASN A 109 -8.43 -8.25 -10.09
N PRO A 110 -7.95 -9.52 -9.99
CA PRO A 110 -6.96 -9.89 -8.99
C PRO A 110 -5.65 -9.11 -9.14
N VAL A 111 -5.22 -8.87 -10.38
CA VAL A 111 -3.98 -8.16 -10.67
C VAL A 111 -4.09 -6.69 -10.26
N ALA A 112 -5.21 -6.04 -10.60
CA ALA A 112 -5.47 -4.65 -10.22
C ALA A 112 -5.67 -4.46 -8.71
N GLY A 113 -6.17 -5.49 -8.01
CA GLY A 113 -6.33 -5.47 -6.55
C GLY A 113 -5.04 -5.74 -5.76
N MET A 114 -4.14 -6.56 -6.31
CA MET A 114 -2.88 -6.93 -5.65
C MET A 114 -1.73 -5.95 -5.94
N LEU A 115 -1.60 -5.44 -7.16
CA LEU A 115 -0.50 -4.53 -7.53
C LEU A 115 -0.38 -3.31 -6.61
N PRO A 116 -1.48 -2.63 -6.22
CA PRO A 116 -1.38 -1.46 -5.36
C PRO A 116 -0.79 -1.72 -3.98
N LEU A 117 -0.81 -2.96 -3.49
CA LEU A 117 -0.18 -3.34 -2.22
C LEU A 117 1.34 -3.09 -2.22
N LEU A 118 1.96 -3.04 -3.39
CA LEU A 118 3.40 -2.84 -3.55
C LEU A 118 3.77 -1.35 -3.61
N TRP A 119 2.84 -0.46 -3.97
CA TRP A 119 3.10 0.98 -4.14
C TRP A 119 3.72 1.65 -2.91
N PRO A 120 3.22 1.44 -1.68
CA PRO A 120 3.85 2.03 -0.50
C PRO A 120 5.31 1.63 -0.34
N SER A 121 5.61 0.33 -0.51
CA SER A 121 6.95 -0.22 -0.36
C SER A 121 7.92 0.32 -1.41
N LEU A 122 7.46 0.45 -2.67
CA LEU A 122 8.28 1.00 -3.75
C LEU A 122 8.58 2.48 -3.54
N LEU A 123 7.59 3.27 -3.11
CA LEU A 123 7.77 4.71 -2.87
C LEU A 123 8.78 4.98 -1.75
N ILE A 124 8.72 4.23 -0.66
CA ILE A 124 9.65 4.38 0.47
C ILE A 124 11.06 3.95 0.07
N LYS A 125 11.20 2.78 -0.56
CA LYS A 125 12.50 2.28 -1.04
C LYS A 125 13.11 3.23 -2.07
N GLY A 126 12.31 3.74 -3.00
CA GLY A 126 12.75 4.70 -4.01
C GLY A 126 13.21 6.02 -3.38
N LYS A 127 12.44 6.58 -2.44
CA LYS A 127 12.84 7.78 -1.69
C LYS A 127 14.15 7.56 -0.92
N GLY A 128 14.31 6.40 -0.28
CA GLY A 128 15.53 6.04 0.45
C GLY A 128 16.77 5.91 -0.43
N ILE A 129 16.64 5.33 -1.63
CA ILE A 129 17.74 5.25 -2.60
C ILE A 129 18.14 6.65 -3.07
N ILE A 130 17.17 7.49 -3.44
CA ILE A 130 17.44 8.86 -3.91
C ILE A 130 18.10 9.71 -2.80
N SER A 131 17.67 9.57 -1.54
CA SER A 131 18.32 10.29 -0.44
C SER A 131 19.71 9.75 -0.12
N GLY A 132 19.91 8.42 -0.22
CA GLY A 132 21.19 7.78 0.04
C GLY A 132 22.25 8.08 -1.02
N VAL A 133 21.84 8.31 -2.28
CA VAL A 133 22.73 8.75 -3.37
C VAL A 133 23.15 10.23 -3.23
N LYS A 134 22.42 11.02 -2.43
CA LYS A 134 22.69 12.46 -2.23
C LYS A 134 23.61 12.76 -1.04
N ASN A 135 24.00 11.74 -0.28
CA ASN A 135 24.97 11.80 0.83
C ASN A 135 26.29 11.15 0.42
#